data_AF-A0A9D9ZK11-F1
#
_entry.id   AF-A0A9D9ZK11-F1
#
_cell.length_a   1.000
_cell.length_b   1.000
_cell.length_c   1.000
_cell.angle_alpha   90.00
_cell.angle_beta   90.00
_cell.angle_gamma   90.00
#
_symmetry.space_group_name_H-M   'P 1'
#
loop_
_entity.id
_entity.type
_entity.pdbx_description
1 polymer ?
#
loop_
_entity_poly.entity_id
_entity_poly.type
_entity_poly.pdbx_seq_one_letter_code
_entity_poly.pdbx_strand_id
1 'polypeptide(L)'
;MKPLNYAILKYFTKITEASADEVIDALKGEYGKFKALNKKAVIESLMTAEANGLLKETRFELDDKDELKVYYSVPEDGIETINKYIPD
;
A
#
# COMPACT_ATOMS: atom_id res chain seq x y z
N MET A 1 5.89 14.75 -7.88
CA MET A 1 6.23 13.47 -7.24
C MET A 1 6.09 13.64 -5.73
N LYS A 2 5.23 12.84 -5.10
CA LYS A 2 5.04 12.82 -3.64
C LYS A 2 5.95 11.77 -2.99
N PRO A 3 6.21 11.81 -1.68
CA PRO A 3 6.95 10.75 -0.99
C PRO A 3 6.34 9.37 -1.27
N LEU A 4 7.16 8.32 -1.37
CA LEU A 4 6.69 6.98 -1.76
C LEU A 4 5.54 6.48 -0.86
N ASN A 5 5.65 6.61 0.46
CA ASN A 5 4.60 6.17 1.37
C ASN A 5 3.28 6.94 1.18
N TYR A 6 3.34 8.19 0.73
CA TYR A 6 2.14 8.95 0.39
C TYR A 6 1.53 8.45 -0.92
N ALA A 7 2.34 8.07 -1.90
CA ALA A 7 1.86 7.44 -3.13
C ALA A 7 1.22 6.07 -2.86
N ILE A 8 1.79 5.28 -1.94
CA ILE A 8 1.20 4.02 -1.47
C ILE A 8 -0.19 4.28 -0.89
N LEU A 9 -0.33 5.17 0.10
CA LEU A 9 -1.64 5.47 0.69
C LEU A 9 -2.66 6.00 -0.34
N LYS A 10 -2.22 6.87 -1.25
CA LYS A 10 -3.08 7.40 -2.34
C LYS A 10 -3.45 6.37 -3.39
N TYR A 11 -2.67 5.32 -3.55
CA TYR A 11 -3.05 4.20 -4.41
C TYR A 11 -4.24 3.46 -3.80
N PHE A 12 -4.21 3.16 -2.49
CA PHE A 12 -5.31 2.48 -1.80
C PHE A 12 -6.63 3.27 -1.82
N THR A 13 -6.63 4.60 -1.95
CA THR A 13 -7.89 5.36 -2.08
C THR A 13 -8.60 5.16 -3.42
N LYS A 14 -7.99 4.44 -4.38
CA LYS A 14 -8.50 4.24 -5.75
C LYS A 14 -8.87 2.79 -6.05
N ILE A 15 -8.63 1.89 -5.10
CA ILE A 15 -8.81 0.44 -5.26
C ILE A 15 -9.50 -0.11 -4.01
N THR A 16 -10.03 -1.32 -4.11
CA THR A 16 -10.67 -2.00 -2.96
C THR A 16 -9.62 -2.51 -1.98
N GLU A 17 -8.61 -3.22 -2.48
CA GLU A 17 -7.52 -3.76 -1.68
C GLU A 17 -6.31 -4.07 -2.58
N ALA A 18 -5.13 -4.18 -1.98
CA ALA A 18 -3.93 -4.64 -2.67
C ALA A 18 -2.91 -5.27 -1.72
N SER A 19 -2.07 -6.15 -2.27
CA SER A 19 -0.87 -6.65 -1.60
C SER A 19 0.36 -5.77 -1.86
N ALA A 20 1.47 -6.05 -1.16
CA ALA A 20 2.75 -5.38 -1.40
C ALA A 20 3.25 -5.52 -2.84
N ASP A 21 3.09 -6.69 -3.46
CA ASP A 21 3.52 -6.94 -4.84
C ASP A 21 2.70 -6.09 -5.83
N GLU A 22 1.39 -6.00 -5.63
CA GLU A 22 0.49 -5.18 -6.46
C GLU A 22 0.77 -3.68 -6.31
N VAL A 23 1.10 -3.22 -5.10
CA VAL A 23 1.56 -1.85 -4.85
C VAL A 23 2.86 -1.56 -5.61
N ILE A 24 3.82 -2.48 -5.58
CA ILE A 24 5.09 -2.32 -6.31
C ILE A 24 4.82 -2.24 -7.81
N ASP A 25 4.00 -3.13 -8.34
CA ASP A 25 3.66 -3.15 -9.76
C ASP A 25 2.91 -1.90 -10.22
N ALA A 26 2.00 -1.38 -9.40
CA ALA A 26 1.26 -0.15 -9.70
C ALA A 26 2.17 1.09 -9.70
N LEU A 27 3.16 1.14 -8.82
CA LEU A 27 4.00 2.32 -8.62
C LEU A 27 5.34 2.29 -9.38
N LYS A 28 5.74 1.15 -9.96
CA LYS A 28 7.06 0.99 -10.61
C LYS A 28 7.33 1.99 -11.75
N GLY A 29 6.28 2.47 -12.43
CA GLY A 29 6.41 3.45 -13.50
C GLY A 29 7.01 4.78 -13.05
N GLU A 30 6.61 5.27 -11.87
CA GLU A 30 7.08 6.54 -11.31
C GLU A 30 8.19 6.33 -10.26
N TYR A 31 8.08 5.26 -9.46
CA TYR A 31 8.93 5.02 -8.29
C TYR A 31 9.95 3.89 -8.48
N GLY A 32 10.05 3.26 -9.67
CA GLY A 32 10.89 2.08 -9.88
C GLY A 32 12.39 2.25 -9.58
N LYS A 33 12.88 3.50 -9.52
CA LYS A 33 14.28 3.81 -9.13
C LYS A 33 14.48 4.00 -7.62
N PHE A 34 13.40 4.02 -6.83
CA PHE A 34 13.47 4.20 -5.40
C PHE A 34 13.90 2.89 -4.75
N LYS A 35 15.00 2.91 -3.99
CA LYS A 35 15.45 1.74 -3.23
C LYS A 35 14.37 1.18 -2.30
N ALA A 36 13.47 2.03 -1.82
CA ALA A 36 12.36 1.66 -0.94
C ALA A 36 11.17 1.00 -1.66
N LEU A 37 11.12 1.02 -3.00
CA LEU A 37 10.10 0.28 -3.77
C LEU A 37 10.54 -1.18 -3.98
N ASN A 38 10.72 -1.90 -2.87
CA ASN A 38 11.02 -3.33 -2.86
C ASN A 38 10.08 -4.04 -1.87
N LYS A 39 9.88 -5.35 -2.05
CA LYS A 39 8.88 -6.16 -1.29
C LYS A 39 8.98 -5.95 0.22
N LYS A 40 10.18 -6.06 0.79
CA LYS A 40 10.40 -5.92 2.24
C LYS A 40 10.00 -4.52 2.75
N ALA A 41 10.50 -3.47 2.11
CA ALA A 41 10.22 -2.09 2.54
C ALA A 41 8.75 -1.69 2.33
N VAL A 42 8.11 -2.20 1.28
CA VAL A 42 6.68 -1.97 1.05
C VAL A 42 5.85 -2.72 2.09
N ILE A 43 6.15 -3.97 2.41
CA ILE A 43 5.49 -4.70 3.51
C ILE A 43 5.60 -3.92 4.83
N GLU A 44 6.79 -3.48 5.22
CA GLU A 44 7.00 -2.67 6.42
C GLU A 44 6.16 -1.38 6.40
N SER A 45 6.04 -0.74 5.23
CA SER A 45 5.22 0.47 5.06
C SER A 45 3.73 0.19 5.20
N LEU A 46 3.24 -0.93 4.66
CA LEU A 46 1.83 -1.35 4.78
C LEU A 46 1.48 -1.71 6.23
N MET A 47 2.33 -2.51 6.90
CA MET A 47 2.17 -2.83 8.32
C MET A 47 2.20 -1.58 9.20
N THR A 48 3.08 -0.62 8.88
CA THR A 48 3.12 0.66 9.60
C THR A 48 1.84 1.47 9.37
N ALA A 49 1.33 1.52 8.15
CA ALA A 49 0.07 2.21 7.84
C ALA A 49 -1.12 1.55 8.56
N GLU A 50 -1.15 0.22 8.60
CA GLU A 50 -2.14 -0.54 9.36
C GLU A 50 -2.05 -0.27 10.86
N ALA A 51 -0.86 -0.35 11.45
CA ALA A 51 -0.66 -0.09 12.87
C ALA A 51 -1.08 1.34 13.28
N ASN A 52 -1.03 2.29 12.35
CA ASN A 52 -1.51 3.67 12.53
C ASN A 52 -2.99 3.87 12.15
N GLY A 53 -3.72 2.81 11.79
CA GLY A 53 -5.14 2.86 11.42
C GLY A 53 -5.43 3.49 10.06
N LEU A 54 -4.42 3.71 9.21
CA LEU A 54 -4.58 4.27 7.87
C LEU A 54 -5.00 3.20 6.85
N LEU A 55 -4.63 1.95 7.10
CA LEU A 55 -5.06 0.76 6.37
C LEU A 55 -5.59 -0.28 7.34
N LYS A 56 -6.24 -1.31 6.81
CA LYS A 56 -6.64 -2.53 7.54
C LYS A 56 -6.29 -3.75 6.71
N GLU A 57 -5.74 -4.80 7.33
CA GLU A 57 -5.68 -6.12 6.71
C GLU A 57 -7.09 -6.61 6.38
N THR A 58 -7.27 -7.17 5.19
CA THR A 58 -8.56 -7.70 4.72
C THR A 58 -8.55 -9.22 4.61
N ARG A 59 -7.46 -9.77 4.05
CA ARG A 59 -7.27 -11.20 3.86
C ARG A 59 -5.79 -11.52 3.66
N PHE A 60 -5.47 -12.79 3.78
CA PHE A 60 -4.17 -13.33 3.40
C PHE A 60 -4.34 -14.64 2.64
N GLU A 61 -3.35 -14.97 1.82
CA GLU A 61 -3.24 -16.23 1.11
C GLU A 61 -1.77 -16.64 0.98
N LEU A 62 -1.54 -17.88 0.57
CA LEU A 62 -0.22 -18.31 0.09
C LEU A 62 -0.18 -18.12 -1.43
N ASP A 63 0.91 -17.55 -1.94
CA ASP A 63 1.13 -17.48 -3.38
C ASP A 63 1.60 -18.82 -3.96
N ASP A 64 1.85 -18.85 -5.27
CA ASP A 64 2.29 -20.06 -5.99
C ASP A 64 3.65 -20.63 -5.51
N LYS A 65 4.36 -19.91 -4.62
CA LYS A 65 5.64 -20.31 -4.03
C LYS A 65 5.53 -20.61 -2.54
N ASP A 66 4.32 -20.77 -2.02
CA ASP A 66 4.03 -20.91 -0.59
C ASP A 66 4.52 -19.70 0.25
N GLU A 67 4.62 -18.51 -0.34
CA GLU A 67 4.91 -17.27 0.41
C GLU A 67 3.61 -16.59 0.87
N LEU A 68 3.61 -16.10 2.11
CA LEU A 68 2.48 -15.34 2.66
C LEU A 68 2.29 -14.03 1.89
N LYS A 69 1.08 -13.85 1.34
CA LYS A 69 0.62 -12.63 0.66
C LYS A 69 -0.54 -12.03 1.44
N VAL A 70 -0.34 -10.84 2.00
CA VAL A 70 -1.34 -10.11 2.80
C VAL A 70 -1.91 -8.95 1.99
N TYR A 71 -3.22 -8.76 2.07
CA TYR A 71 -3.95 -7.70 1.39
C TYR A 71 -4.47 -6.67 2.39
N TYR A 72 -4.43 -5.41 1.97
CA TYR A 72 -4.83 -4.27 2.78
C TYR A 72 -5.86 -3.42 2.05
N SER A 73 -6.71 -2.71 2.80
CA SER A 73 -7.64 -1.71 2.25
C SER A 73 -7.66 -0.46 3.13
N VAL A 74 -8.24 0.63 2.61
CA VAL A 74 -8.55 1.79 3.44
C VAL A 74 -9.81 1.48 4.28
N PRO A 75 -9.87 1.86 5.57
CA PRO A 75 -11.12 1.86 6.34
C PRO A 75 -12.22 2.70 5.66
N GLU A 76 -13.49 2.45 5.97
CA GLU A 76 -14.64 3.08 5.28
C GLU A 76 -14.60 4.62 5.27
N ASP A 77 -14.08 5.23 6.33
CA ASP A 77 -13.92 6.68 6.50
C ASP A 77 -12.49 7.19 6.22
N GLY A 78 -11.54 6.29 5.95
CA GLY A 78 -10.14 6.62 5.77
C GLY A 78 -9.84 7.31 4.42
N ILE A 79 -10.68 7.11 3.40
CA ILE A 79 -10.45 7.65 2.04
C ILE A 79 -10.45 9.18 2.05
N GLU A 80 -11.45 9.78 2.68
CA GLU A 80 -11.55 11.24 2.79
C GLU A 80 -10.38 11.83 3.57
N THR A 81 -9.99 11.17 4.67
CA THR A 81 -8.85 11.57 5.49
C THR A 81 -7.56 11.57 4.68
N ILE A 82 -7.25 10.48 3.98
CA ILE A 82 -6.04 10.39 3.15
C ILE A 82 -6.05 11.46 2.06
N ASN A 83 -7.17 11.65 1.36
CA ASN A 83 -7.28 12.66 0.31
C ASN A 83 -7.15 14.10 0.82
N LYS A 84 -7.62 14.37 2.04
CA LYS A 84 -7.50 15.68 2.69
C LYS A 84 -6.05 16.03 3.03
N TYR A 85 -5.28 15.07 3.53
CA TYR A 85 -3.90 15.31 3.96
C TYR A 85 -2.86 15.07 2.86
N ILE A 86 -3.21 14.31 1.82
CA ILE A 86 -2.35 13.98 0.69
C ILE A 86 -3.06 14.41 -0.61
N PRO A 87 -2.95 15.69 -1.00
CA PRO A 87 -3.47 16.16 -2.28
C PRO A 87 -2.70 15.52 -3.44
N ASP A 88 -3.31 15.56 -4.63
CA ASP A 88 -2.68 15.04 -5.86
C ASP A 88 -1.48 15.87 -6.32
#